data_AF-A0A101EK20-F1
#
_entry.id   AF-A0A101EK20-F1
#
_cell.length_a   1.000
_cell.length_b   1.000
_cell.length_c   1.000
_cell.angle_alpha   90.00
_cell.angle_beta   90.00
_cell.angle_gamma   90.00
#
_symmetry.space_group_name_H-M   'P 1'
#
loop_
_entity.id
_entity.type
_entity.pdbx_description
1 polymer ?
#
loop_
_entity_poly.entity_id
_entity_poly.type
_entity_poly.pdbx_seq_one_letter_code
_entity_poly.pdbx_strand_id
1 'polypeptide(L)' 'MEDYRCWLPEALQFFTALRYLGKEVQLALFPGENHDLSRKGNPKHRMKRLELIVGWMEKWLKG' A
#
# COMPACT_ATOMS: atom_id res chain seq x y z
N MET A 1 9.61 -7.25 -4.08
CA MET A 1 8.53 -6.47 -4.70
C MET A 1 8.60 -6.72 -6.18
N GLU A 2 7.59 -7.38 -6.71
CA GLU A 2 7.64 -8.04 -8.02
C GLU A 2 6.49 -7.53 -8.91
N ASP A 3 6.00 -6.31 -8.66
CA ASP A 3 5.06 -5.64 -9.55
C ASP A 3 5.83 -5.00 -10.71
N TYR A 4 5.89 -5.72 -11.83
CA TYR A 4 6.56 -5.24 -13.03
C TYR A 4 5.66 -4.42 -13.95
N ARG A 5 4.36 -4.27 -13.62
CA ARG A 5 3.42 -3.45 -14.40
C ARG A 5 3.38 -2.02 -13.90
N CYS A 6 3.47 -1.86 -12.58
CA CYS A 6 3.60 -0.59 -11.87
C CYS A 6 4.75 -0.75 -10.88
N TRP A 7 5.95 -0.28 -11.25
CA TRP A 7 7.16 -0.58 -10.49
C TRP A 7 7.19 0.18 -9.15
N LEU A 8 7.96 -0.36 -8.20
CA LEU A 8 8.16 0.23 -6.87
C LEU A 8 8.51 1.73 -6.85
N PRO A 9 9.33 2.28 -7.78
CA PRO A 9 9.64 3.71 -7.80
C PRO A 9 8.41 4.62 -7.95
N GLU A 10 7.35 4.17 -8.63
CA GLU A 10 6.12 4.97 -8.77
C GLU A 10 5.50 5.26 -7.40
N ALA A 11 5.38 4.24 -6.55
CA ALA A 11 4.88 4.38 -5.18
C ALA A 11 5.84 5.19 -4.29
N LEU A 12 7.15 4.97 -4.43
CA LEU A 12 8.16 5.69 -3.64
C LEU A 12 8.23 7.19 -3.99
N GLN A 13 8.12 7.55 -5.27
CA GLN A 13 8.11 8.95 -5.70
C GLN A 13 6.91 9.68 -5.09
N PHE A 14 5.72 9.09 -5.16
CA PHE A 14 4.52 9.73 -4.61
C PHE A 14 4.54 9.79 -3.08
N PHE A 15 4.96 8.71 -2.40
CA PHE A 15 5.12 8.71 -0.95
C PHE A 15 6.12 9.79 -0.50
N THR A 16 7.28 9.88 -1.16
CA THR A 16 8.30 10.88 -0.86
C THR A 16 7.77 12.30 -1.07
N ALA A 17 7.05 12.55 -2.16
CA ALA A 17 6.45 13.85 -2.44
C ALA A 17 5.43 14.25 -1.35
N LEU A 18 4.56 13.33 -0.92
CA LEU A 18 3.60 13.58 0.15
C LEU A 18 4.28 13.88 1.49
N ARG A 19 5.34 13.13 1.83
CA ARG A 19 6.15 13.38 3.03
C ARG A 19 6.83 14.75 2.97
N TYR A 20 7.43 15.10 1.84
CA TYR A 20 8.06 16.40 1.62
C TYR A 20 7.07 17.56 1.80
N LEU A 21 5.83 17.39 1.36
CA LEU A 21 4.74 18.38 1.51
C LEU A 21 4.06 18.37 2.89
N GLY A 22 4.62 17.65 3.88
CA GLY A 22 4.09 17.59 5.24
C GLY A 22 2.74 16.88 5.36
N LYS A 23 2.36 16.02 4.41
CA LYS A 23 1.11 15.27 4.46
C LYS A 23 1.26 14.03 5.35
N GLU A 24 0.21 13.69 6.07
CA GLU A 24 0.15 12.40 6.74
C GLU A 24 -0.09 11.30 5.70
N VAL A 25 0.85 10.35 5.63
CA VAL A 25 0.86 9.32 4.60
C VAL A 25 1.51 8.05 5.14
N GLN A 26 1.03 6.90 4.68
CA GLN A 26 1.60 5.58 4.96
C GLN A 26 1.82 4.84 3.63
N LEU A 27 2.91 4.06 3.55
CA LEU A 27 3.22 3.18 2.42
C LEU A 27 3.38 1.75 2.94
N ALA A 28 2.58 0.83 2.39
CA ALA A 28 2.65 -0.60 2.71
C ALA A 28 3.28 -1.37 1.55
N LEU A 29 4.42 -2.02 1.81
CA LEU A 29 5.14 -2.82 0.83
C LEU A 29 5.02 -4.30 1.17
N PHE A 30 4.78 -5.15 0.17
CA PHE A 30 4.61 -6.59 0.33
C PHE A 30 5.67 -7.35 -0.48
N PRO A 31 6.79 -7.77 0.14
CA PRO A 31 7.81 -8.56 -0.55
C PRO A 31 7.28 -9.93 -1.02
N GLY A 32 7.69 -10.39 -2.20
CA GLY A 32 7.23 -11.64 -2.79
C GLY A 32 5.88 -11.54 -3.51
N GLU A 33 5.29 -10.35 -3.57
CA GLU A 33 4.01 -10.08 -4.23
C GLU A 33 4.19 -9.30 -5.53
N ASN A 34 3.30 -9.53 -6.48
CA ASN A 34 3.25 -8.83 -7.76
C ASN A 34 1.95 -8.04 -7.89
N HIS A 35 1.65 -7.57 -9.11
CA HIS A 35 0.45 -6.79 -9.38
C HIS A 35 -0.86 -7.48 -8.96
N ASP A 36 -0.89 -8.82 -8.94
CA ASP A 36 -2.07 -9.60 -8.59
C ASP A 36 -2.27 -9.80 -7.09
N LEU A 37 -1.51 -9.14 -6.20
CA LEU A 37 -1.64 -9.23 -4.73
C LEU A 37 -3.09 -9.28 -4.26
N SER A 38 -3.94 -8.35 -4.73
CA SER A 38 -5.34 -8.25 -4.29
C SER A 38 -6.20 -9.47 -4.65
N ARG A 39 -5.85 -10.18 -5.73
CA ARG A 39 -6.62 -11.28 -6.32
C ARG A 39 -6.05 -12.66 -6.00
N LYS A 40 -4.73 -12.80 -6.10
CA LYS A 40 -4.00 -14.08 -6.06
C LYS A 40 -2.79 -14.09 -5.13
N GLY A 41 -2.53 -13.00 -4.41
CA GLY A 41 -1.41 -12.92 -3.48
C GLY A 41 -1.51 -13.89 -2.30
N ASN A 42 -0.43 -14.01 -1.54
CA ASN A 42 -0.36 -14.83 -0.34
C ASN A 42 -1.53 -14.48 0.59
N PRO A 43 -2.30 -15.48 1.10
CA PRO A 43 -3.44 -15.21 1.99
C PRO A 43 -3.11 -14.30 3.18
N LYS A 44 -1.93 -14.44 3.79
CA LYS A 44 -1.49 -13.58 4.90
C LYS A 44 -1.29 -12.12 4.45
N HIS A 45 -0.69 -11.91 3.29
CA HIS A 45 -0.49 -10.58 2.74
C HIS A 45 -1.83 -9.93 2.34
N ARG A 46 -2.77 -10.70 1.79
CA ARG A 46 -4.12 -10.23 1.45
C ARG A 46 -4.90 -9.79 2.68
N MET A 47 -4.87 -10.59 3.75
CA MET A 47 -5.48 -10.21 5.03
C MET A 47 -4.87 -8.92 5.58
N LYS A 48 -3.53 -8.85 5.62
CA LYS A 48 -2.84 -7.65 6.12
C LYS A 48 -3.15 -6.41 5.29
N ARG A 49 -3.22 -6.53 3.96
CA ARG A 49 -3.61 -5.44 3.05
C ARG A 49 -5.01 -4.92 3.38
N LEU A 50 -5.98 -5.80 3.60
CA LEU A 50 -7.36 -5.39 3.93
C LEU A 50 -7.42 -4.72 5.30
N GLU A 51 -6.75 -5.26 6.32
CA GLU A 51 -6.64 -4.64 7.65
C GLU A 51 -6.09 -3.21 7.57
N LEU A 52 -5.03 -2.98 6.79
CA LEU A 52 -4.42 -1.66 6.64
C LEU A 52 -5.35 -0.66 5.94
N ILE A 53 -6.07 -1.10 4.90
CA ILE A 53 -7.03 -0.25 4.18
C ILE A 53 -8.19 0.13 5.10
N VAL A 54 -8.80 -0.85 5.77
CA VAL A 54 -9.93 -0.62 6.69
C VAL A 54 -9.48 0.26 7.85
N GLY A 55 -8.36 -0.05 8.50
CA GLY A 55 -7.84 0.75 9.62
C GLY A 55 -7.53 2.21 9.23
N TRP A 56 -7.05 2.45 8.01
CA TRP A 56 -6.87 3.83 7.50
C TRP A 56 -8.21 4.54 7.31
N MET A 57 -9.20 3.87 6.72
CA MET A 57 -10.54 4.44 6.56
C MET A 57 -11.22 4.69 7.92
N GLU A 58 -11.08 3.79 8.89
CA GLU A 58 -11.60 4.00 10.24
C GLU A 58 -10.97 5.19 10.95
N LYS A 59 -9.66 5.40 10.78
CA LYS A 59 -8.97 6.55 11.38
C LYS A 59 -9.47 7.89 10.84
N TRP A 60 -9.81 7.98 9.55
CA TRP A 60 -10.00 9.26 8.86
C TRP A 60 -11.42 9.54 8.36
N LEU A 61 -12.22 8.51 8.15
CA LEU A 61 -13.55 8.63 7.53
C LEU A 61 -14.70 8.26 8.47
N LYS A 62 -14.44 7.55 9.57
CA LYS A 62 -15.45 7.42 10.63
C LYS A 62 -15.53 8.75 11.39
N GLY A 63 -16.66 9.43 11.25
CA GLY A 63 -17.07 10.53 12.12
C GLY A 63 -17.43 10.02 13.51
#